data_AF-A0A948ZT28-F1
#
_entry.id   AF-A0A948ZT28-F1
#
_cell.length_a   1.000
_cell.length_b   1.000
_cell.length_c   1.000
_cell.angle_alpha   90.00
_cell.angle_beta   90.00
_cell.angle_gamma   90.00
#
_symmetry.space_group_name_H-M   'P 1'
#
loop_
_entity.id
_entity.type
_entity.pdbx_description
1 polymer ?
#
loop_
_entity_poly.entity_id
_entity_poly.type
_entity_poly.pdbx_seq_one_letter_code
_entity_poly.pdbx_strand_id
1 'polypeptide(L)'
;MYFKAWFTVQRFTVNKVARLRRPGSADQTPAAASSYAKPLPPSLKELPPSPRLWRTSRWAGHAPRFPLCALRAFTLVELLVVISIIGLLLGVIVPSYFSIREKAKYTKTKVTVKNLETAFKAYLDHYRVWPDAWGAAKEIDATVINILKGDKIADNNDGIAFYEFEATNSTGAFLDPFTTSTDPNVEKPYCFQVDDNYDNKIDVGGQDLYRTVIVWSVGTNRSDTLADPATKEGNVKSWD
;
A
#
# COMPACT_ATOMS: atom_id res chain seq x y z
N MET A 1 24.63 -25.36 -15.21
CA MET A 1 25.75 -24.74 -14.47
C MET A 1 26.10 -23.43 -15.16
N TYR A 2 26.51 -22.42 -14.39
CA TYR A 2 26.87 -21.05 -14.77
C TYR A 2 25.70 -20.06 -14.94
N PHE A 3 25.38 -19.35 -13.86
CA PHE A 3 25.58 -17.91 -13.75
C PHE A 3 25.44 -17.53 -12.27
N LYS A 4 26.53 -17.77 -11.53
CA LYS A 4 26.72 -17.38 -10.13
C LYS A 4 27.93 -16.46 -10.10
N ALA A 5 27.85 -15.43 -9.26
CA ALA A 5 28.94 -14.56 -8.81
C ALA A 5 29.40 -13.47 -9.79
N TRP A 6 28.83 -12.27 -9.62
CA TRP A 6 29.59 -11.03 -9.73
C TRP A 6 29.17 -10.10 -8.58
N PHE A 7 29.93 -10.20 -7.48
CA PHE A 7 29.96 -9.21 -6.40
C PHE A 7 30.72 -7.97 -6.90
N THR A 8 30.40 -6.77 -6.41
CA THR A 8 31.28 -5.98 -5.51
C THR A 8 30.78 -4.54 -5.33
N VAL A 9 30.23 -4.28 -4.14
CA VAL A 9 30.54 -3.18 -3.20
C VAL A 9 30.87 -1.77 -3.76
N GLN A 10 29.97 -0.81 -3.48
CA GLN A 10 30.30 0.59 -3.18
C GLN A 10 29.19 1.15 -2.25
N ARG A 11 29.38 2.04 -1.27
CA ARG A 11 30.49 2.51 -0.44
C ARG A 11 29.77 3.34 0.64
N PHE A 12 29.94 3.01 1.92
CA PHE A 12 29.38 3.79 3.04
C PHE A 12 29.96 5.22 3.01
N THR A 13 29.09 6.22 3.08
CA THR A 13 29.49 7.59 3.39
C THR A 13 28.78 8.01 4.68
N VAL A 14 29.55 8.01 5.77
CA VAL A 14 29.17 8.56 7.08
C VAL A 14 29.15 10.08 6.95
N ASN A 15 28.06 10.74 7.30
CA ASN A 15 28.06 12.20 7.45
C ASN A 15 27.69 12.64 8.88
N LYS A 16 28.46 13.63 9.31
CA LYS A 16 28.78 14.03 10.68
C LYS A 16 27.60 14.51 11.50
N VAL A 17 27.63 14.07 12.76
CA VAL A 17 26.98 14.68 13.93
C VAL A 17 27.39 16.15 14.06
N ALA A 18 26.42 17.07 14.07
CA ALA A 18 26.59 18.42 14.59
C ALA A 18 25.75 18.53 15.87
N ARG A 19 26.43 18.48 17.02
CA ARG A 19 25.85 18.65 18.35
C ARG A 19 26.23 20.05 18.81
N LEU A 20 25.27 20.98 18.92
CA LEU A 20 25.44 22.22 19.67
C LEU A 20 24.45 22.22 20.84
N ARG A 21 25.02 22.22 22.04
CA ARG A 21 24.35 22.40 23.33
C ARG A 21 24.51 23.86 23.72
N ARG A 22 23.46 24.51 24.23
CA ARG A 22 23.55 25.28 25.48
C ARG A 22 22.17 25.59 26.10
N PRO A 23 22.11 25.69 27.45
CA PRO A 23 20.89 25.82 28.24
C PRO A 23 20.63 27.25 28.75
N GLY A 24 19.44 27.47 29.34
CA GLY A 24 19.04 28.65 30.14
C GLY A 24 17.72 29.23 29.62
N SER A 25 16.55 28.87 30.19
CA SER A 25 15.93 29.34 31.45
C SER A 25 15.45 30.79 31.42
N ALA A 26 14.14 30.99 31.27
CA ALA A 26 13.27 31.78 32.15
C ALA A 26 12.05 32.31 31.39
N ASP A 27 10.87 32.04 31.96
CA ASP A 27 9.75 32.98 32.11
C ASP A 27 9.19 33.71 30.88
N GLN A 28 8.01 33.29 30.43
CA GLN A 28 6.74 33.96 30.77
C GLN A 28 5.56 33.36 29.97
N THR A 29 4.47 33.15 30.70
CA THR A 29 3.13 32.73 30.24
C THR A 29 2.39 33.89 29.53
N PRO A 30 1.08 33.80 29.22
CA PRO A 30 0.51 33.54 27.90
C PRO A 30 -0.24 34.76 27.33
N ALA A 31 -0.96 34.54 26.23
CA ALA A 31 -1.96 35.42 25.62
C ALA A 31 -1.46 36.51 24.65
N ALA A 32 -1.70 36.27 23.36
CA ALA A 32 -2.42 37.22 22.51
C ALA A 32 -2.75 36.53 21.18
N ALA A 33 -4.03 36.52 20.85
CA ALA A 33 -4.54 36.17 19.54
C ALA A 33 -3.86 37.02 18.46
N SER A 34 -3.35 36.37 17.40
CA SER A 34 -3.05 37.08 16.15
C SER A 34 -3.61 36.28 14.98
N SER A 35 -4.74 36.79 14.52
CA SER A 35 -5.49 36.49 13.33
C SER A 35 -4.64 36.57 12.05
N TYR A 36 -4.38 35.43 11.43
CA TYR A 36 -3.87 35.36 10.05
C TYR A 36 -5.03 35.46 9.05
N ALA A 37 -5.51 36.67 8.76
CA ALA A 37 -6.36 36.94 7.62
C ALA A 37 -5.47 37.09 6.36
N LYS A 38 -5.66 36.24 5.35
CA LYS A 38 -5.05 36.42 4.03
C LYS A 38 -5.59 37.72 3.40
N PRO A 39 -4.75 38.56 2.77
CA PRO A 39 -5.26 39.71 2.02
C PRO A 39 -5.98 39.25 0.75
N LEU A 40 -7.13 39.87 0.46
CA LEU A 40 -7.89 39.70 -0.76
C LEU A 40 -7.12 40.26 -1.99
N PRO A 41 -7.31 39.68 -3.19
CA PRO A 41 -6.77 40.27 -4.41
C PRO A 41 -7.49 41.58 -4.78
N PRO A 42 -6.78 42.55 -5.38
CA PRO A 42 -7.38 43.80 -5.86
C PRO A 42 -8.32 43.58 -7.07
N SER A 43 -9.30 44.48 -7.17
CA SER A 43 -10.44 44.46 -8.08
C SER A 43 -10.07 44.68 -9.56
N LEU A 44 -10.83 44.01 -10.43
CA LEU A 44 -10.83 44.09 -11.90
C LEU A 44 -11.12 45.51 -12.42
N LYS A 45 -10.12 46.40 -12.50
CA LYS A 45 -10.32 47.69 -13.21
C LYS A 45 -9.22 48.21 -14.12
N GLU A 46 -8.05 47.60 -14.26
CA GLU A 46 -7.02 48.19 -15.14
C GLU A 46 -6.31 47.12 -15.99
N LEU A 47 -6.86 46.84 -17.17
CA LEU A 47 -6.15 46.20 -18.27
C LEU A 47 -5.52 47.30 -19.14
N PRO A 48 -4.20 47.26 -19.43
CA PRO A 48 -3.60 48.18 -20.38
C PRO A 48 -4.13 47.93 -21.81
N PRO A 49 -4.25 48.97 -22.66
CA PRO A 49 -4.76 48.82 -24.02
C PRO A 49 -3.81 47.97 -24.88
N SER A 50 -4.39 47.05 -25.66
CA SER A 50 -3.66 46.17 -26.59
C SER A 50 -3.05 46.97 -27.75
N PRO A 51 -1.76 46.78 -28.08
CA PRO A 51 -1.23 47.27 -29.34
C PRO A 51 -1.75 46.37 -30.47
N ARG A 52 -2.67 46.93 -31.25
CA ARG A 52 -3.05 46.45 -32.58
C ARG A 52 -1.82 46.44 -33.51
N LEU A 53 -1.87 45.50 -34.47
CA LEU A 53 -1.07 45.39 -35.70
C LEU A 53 0.11 44.39 -35.65
N TRP A 54 -0.21 43.12 -35.92
CA TRP A 54 0.63 42.34 -36.83
C TRP A 54 -0.21 41.96 -38.06
N ARG A 55 -0.06 42.84 -39.06
CA ARG A 55 -0.34 42.64 -40.47
C ARG A 55 0.21 41.26 -40.90
N THR A 56 -0.67 40.28 -41.09
CA THR A 56 -0.33 39.04 -41.78
C THR A 56 -0.21 39.32 -43.27
N SER A 57 1.02 39.55 -43.72
CA SER A 57 1.31 39.50 -45.14
C SER A 57 2.58 38.73 -45.39
N ARG A 58 2.44 37.75 -46.29
CA ARG A 58 3.48 37.24 -47.18
C ARG A 58 4.41 36.20 -46.58
N TRP A 59 3.88 34.97 -46.51
CA TRP A 59 4.68 33.76 -46.65
C TRP A 59 4.26 33.09 -47.95
N ALA A 60 4.63 33.74 -49.06
CA ALA A 60 4.74 33.08 -50.35
C ALA A 60 6.19 32.59 -50.44
N GLY A 61 6.41 31.30 -50.25
CA GLY A 61 7.73 30.73 -50.40
C GLY A 61 7.89 29.36 -49.75
N HIS A 62 7.87 28.34 -50.59
CA HIS A 62 8.48 27.02 -50.37
C HIS A 62 7.76 26.11 -49.36
N ALA A 63 6.68 25.48 -49.84
CA ALA A 63 6.26 24.20 -49.31
C ALA A 63 7.41 23.17 -49.52
N PRO A 64 7.92 22.50 -48.48
CA PRO A 64 8.79 21.35 -48.69
C PRO A 64 7.97 20.26 -49.37
N ARG A 65 8.34 19.94 -50.61
CA ARG A 65 7.94 18.68 -51.25
C ARG A 65 8.75 17.58 -50.59
N PHE A 66 8.29 17.10 -49.43
CA PHE A 66 8.68 15.76 -49.02
C PHE A 66 8.18 14.83 -50.13
N PRO A 67 9.05 13.98 -50.73
CA PRO A 67 8.56 12.95 -51.62
C PRO A 67 7.58 12.14 -50.78
N LEU A 68 6.29 12.20 -51.12
CA LEU A 68 5.29 11.27 -50.64
C LEU A 68 5.72 9.90 -51.18
N CYS A 69 6.67 9.26 -50.48
CA CYS A 69 6.95 7.86 -50.61
C CYS A 69 5.59 7.17 -50.57
N ALA A 70 5.29 6.44 -51.65
CA ALA A 70 4.02 5.78 -51.88
C ALA A 70 3.39 5.34 -50.56
N LEU A 71 2.29 6.01 -50.19
CA LEU A 71 1.42 5.53 -49.12
C LEU A 71 0.95 4.16 -49.59
N ARG A 72 1.62 3.10 -49.09
CA ARG A 72 1.24 1.71 -49.33
C ARG A 72 -0.21 1.59 -48.89
N ALA A 73 -1.11 1.48 -49.85
CA ALA A 73 -2.49 1.18 -49.58
C ALA A 73 -2.54 -0.19 -48.91
N PHE A 74 -3.02 -0.24 -47.68
CA PHE A 74 -3.15 -1.47 -46.90
C PHE A 74 -4.12 -2.40 -47.64
N THR A 75 -3.69 -3.61 -47.92
CA THR A 75 -4.57 -4.60 -48.53
C THR A 75 -5.54 -5.15 -47.47
N LEU A 76 -6.76 -5.49 -47.89
CA LEU A 76 -7.76 -6.11 -47.00
C LEU A 76 -7.22 -7.43 -46.41
N VAL A 77 -6.42 -8.16 -47.18
CA VAL A 77 -5.77 -9.40 -46.76
C VAL A 77 -4.72 -9.16 -45.66
N GLU A 78 -3.90 -8.11 -45.78
CA GLU A 78 -2.95 -7.74 -44.71
C GLU A 78 -3.66 -7.46 -43.39
N LEU A 79 -4.81 -6.76 -43.43
CA LEU A 79 -5.57 -6.49 -42.22
C LEU A 79 -6.28 -7.74 -41.68
N LEU A 80 -6.79 -8.60 -42.56
CA LEU A 80 -7.51 -9.83 -42.20
C LEU A 80 -6.61 -10.85 -41.48
N VAL A 81 -5.38 -11.04 -41.95
CA VAL A 81 -4.43 -11.95 -41.30
C VAL A 81 -3.99 -11.42 -39.93
N VAL A 82 -3.88 -10.10 -39.77
CA VAL A 82 -3.48 -9.50 -38.49
C VAL A 82 -4.55 -9.71 -37.42
N ILE A 83 -5.81 -9.41 -37.74
CA ILE A 83 -6.90 -9.61 -36.78
C ILE A 83 -7.13 -11.10 -36.49
N SER A 84 -6.85 -12.00 -37.44
CA SER A 84 -6.98 -13.44 -37.22
C SER A 84 -5.90 -13.98 -36.26
N ILE A 85 -4.66 -13.50 -36.37
CA ILE A 85 -3.58 -13.86 -35.45
C ILE A 85 -3.84 -13.27 -34.05
N ILE A 86 -4.27 -12.02 -33.96
CA ILE A 86 -4.62 -11.40 -32.67
C ILE A 86 -5.78 -12.17 -32.01
N GLY A 87 -6.80 -12.57 -32.77
CA GLY A 87 -7.92 -13.36 -32.27
C GLY A 87 -7.48 -14.73 -31.74
N LEU A 88 -6.56 -15.41 -32.44
CA LEU A 88 -6.00 -16.69 -32.00
C LEU A 88 -5.24 -16.55 -30.67
N LEU A 89 -4.39 -15.52 -30.56
CA LEU A 89 -3.61 -15.29 -29.34
C LEU A 89 -4.50 -14.93 -28.15
N LEU A 90 -5.48 -14.04 -28.34
CA LEU A 90 -6.44 -13.69 -27.29
C LEU A 90 -7.29 -14.88 -26.85
N GLY A 91 -7.66 -15.76 -27.78
CA GLY A 91 -8.44 -16.96 -27.49
C GLY A 91 -7.79 -17.90 -26.46
N VAL A 92 -6.45 -17.97 -26.44
CA VAL A 92 -5.71 -18.81 -25.48
C VAL A 92 -5.40 -18.05 -24.18
N ILE A 93 -5.12 -16.75 -24.25
CA ILE A 93 -4.64 -15.97 -23.09
C ILE A 93 -5.77 -15.67 -22.09
N VAL A 94 -6.95 -15.23 -22.56
CA VAL A 94 -8.04 -14.74 -21.71
C VAL A 94 -8.48 -15.71 -20.60
N PRO A 95 -8.74 -17.02 -20.85
CA PRO A 95 -9.20 -17.91 -19.79
C PRO A 95 -8.14 -18.12 -18.70
N SER A 96 -6.85 -18.11 -19.04
CA SER A 96 -5.77 -18.32 -18.08
C SER A 96 -5.53 -17.11 -17.16
N TYR A 97 -5.85 -15.90 -17.64
CA TYR A 97 -5.55 -14.65 -16.94
C TYR A 97 -6.30 -14.50 -15.62
N PHE A 98 -7.57 -14.90 -15.58
CA PHE A 98 -8.40 -14.77 -14.37
C PHE A 98 -7.86 -15.62 -13.21
N SER A 99 -7.47 -16.87 -13.48
CA SER A 99 -6.90 -17.76 -12.47
C SER A 99 -5.53 -17.27 -11.97
N ILE A 100 -4.71 -16.67 -12.82
CA ILE A 100 -3.41 -16.10 -12.42
C ILE A 100 -3.61 -14.93 -11.46
N ARG A 101 -4.57 -14.04 -11.75
CA ARG A 101 -4.87 -12.89 -10.89
C ARG A 101 -5.32 -13.34 -9.50
N GLU A 102 -6.17 -14.36 -9.42
CA GLU A 102 -6.64 -14.91 -8.14
C GLU A 102 -5.48 -15.51 -7.33
N LYS A 103 -4.64 -16.34 -7.97
CA LYS A 103 -3.43 -16.90 -7.37
C LYS A 103 -2.44 -15.83 -6.89
N ALA A 104 -2.31 -14.74 -7.62
CA ALA A 104 -1.46 -13.62 -7.22
C ALA A 104 -1.99 -12.94 -5.94
N LYS A 105 -3.31 -12.80 -5.79
CA LYS A 105 -3.92 -12.30 -4.54
C LYS A 105 -3.60 -13.22 -3.37
N TYR A 106 -3.83 -14.53 -3.50
CA TYR A 106 -3.49 -15.51 -2.44
C TYR A 106 -2.02 -15.46 -2.05
N THR A 107 -1.13 -15.37 -3.05
CA THR A 107 0.31 -15.30 -2.81
C THR A 107 0.69 -14.02 -2.06
N LYS A 108 0.13 -12.86 -2.46
CA LYS A 108 0.33 -11.58 -1.75
C LYS A 108 -0.13 -11.70 -0.30
N THR A 109 -1.36 -12.17 -0.08
CA THR A 109 -1.93 -12.35 1.26
C THR A 109 -1.08 -13.27 2.12
N LYS A 110 -0.58 -14.39 1.57
CA LYS A 110 0.27 -15.34 2.32
C LYS A 110 1.57 -14.69 2.80
N VAL A 111 2.21 -13.89 1.95
CA VAL A 111 3.43 -13.15 2.32
C VAL A 111 3.12 -12.10 3.38
N THR A 112 2.06 -11.31 3.18
CA THR A 112 1.64 -10.27 4.13
C THR A 112 1.34 -10.85 5.51
N VAL A 113 0.59 -11.96 5.60
CA VAL A 113 0.26 -12.64 6.86
C VAL A 113 1.53 -13.07 7.61
N LYS A 114 2.53 -13.62 6.91
CA LYS A 114 3.80 -14.03 7.53
C LYS A 114 4.65 -12.87 7.98
N ASN A 115 4.66 -11.78 7.22
CA ASN A 115 5.39 -10.58 7.61
C ASN A 115 4.74 -9.92 8.84
N LEU A 116 3.41 -9.90 8.91
CA LEU A 116 2.66 -9.44 10.08
C LEU A 116 2.96 -10.31 11.31
N GLU A 117 2.90 -11.64 11.19
CA GLU A 117 3.27 -12.56 12.28
C GLU A 117 4.68 -12.27 12.81
N THR A 118 5.62 -11.99 11.91
CA THR A 118 7.00 -11.64 12.28
C THR A 118 7.08 -10.28 12.99
N ALA A 119 6.31 -9.29 12.54
CA ALA A 119 6.25 -7.98 13.16
C ALA A 119 5.68 -8.03 14.59
N PHE A 120 4.61 -8.81 14.82
CA PHE A 120 4.07 -9.02 16.16
C PHE A 120 5.08 -9.70 17.10
N LYS A 121 5.80 -10.71 16.61
CA LYS A 121 6.87 -11.35 17.40
C LYS A 121 8.00 -10.37 17.71
N ALA A 122 8.41 -9.54 16.75
CA ALA A 122 9.41 -8.50 16.98
C ALA A 122 8.97 -7.46 18.02
N TYR A 123 7.67 -7.11 18.05
CA TYR A 123 7.09 -6.26 19.09
C TYR A 123 7.23 -6.93 20.48
N LEU A 124 6.82 -8.20 20.59
CA LEU A 124 6.95 -8.95 21.85
C LEU A 124 8.40 -9.10 22.29
N ASP A 125 9.33 -9.36 21.38
CA ASP A 125 10.76 -9.50 21.70
C ASP A 125 11.33 -8.20 22.29
N HIS A 126 10.85 -7.06 21.80
CA HIS A 126 11.29 -5.73 22.23
C HIS A 126 10.67 -5.31 23.57
N TYR A 127 9.34 -5.36 23.67
CA TYR A 127 8.60 -4.86 24.83
C TYR A 127 8.35 -5.89 25.93
N ARG A 128 8.51 -7.18 25.63
CA ARG A 128 8.28 -8.33 26.53
C ARG A 128 6.87 -8.44 27.09
N VAL A 129 5.94 -7.64 26.58
CA VAL A 129 4.54 -7.62 26.96
C VAL A 129 3.71 -7.25 25.74
N TRP A 130 2.50 -7.80 25.65
CA TRP A 130 1.52 -7.36 24.66
C TRP A 130 0.84 -6.05 25.09
N PRO A 131 0.39 -5.22 24.14
CA PRO A 131 -0.54 -4.12 24.45
C PRO A 131 -1.84 -4.67 25.01
N ASP A 132 -2.42 -4.00 26.00
CA ASP A 132 -3.69 -4.39 26.64
C ASP A 132 -4.84 -4.54 25.62
N ALA A 133 -4.74 -3.85 24.48
CA ALA A 133 -5.75 -3.88 23.41
C ALA A 133 -5.75 -5.16 22.54
N TRP A 134 -4.80 -6.09 22.71
CA TRP A 134 -4.57 -7.22 21.77
C TRP A 134 -5.06 -8.59 22.26
N GLY A 135 -5.53 -8.74 23.49
CA GLY A 135 -5.73 -10.07 24.11
C GLY A 135 -6.72 -11.01 23.41
N ALA A 136 -7.71 -10.49 22.67
CA ALA A 136 -8.68 -11.30 21.93
C ALA A 136 -8.44 -11.25 20.41
N ALA A 137 -9.04 -12.21 19.69
CA ALA A 137 -9.10 -12.17 18.23
C ALA A 137 -9.67 -10.83 17.74
N LYS A 138 -8.89 -10.11 16.94
CA LYS A 138 -9.21 -8.74 16.50
C LYS A 138 -8.80 -8.49 15.06
N GLU A 139 -9.50 -7.57 14.41
CA GLU A 139 -9.10 -6.97 13.16
C GLU A 139 -7.85 -6.07 13.33
N ILE A 140 -7.00 -6.03 12.31
CA ILE A 140 -5.88 -5.09 12.22
C ILE A 140 -6.45 -3.71 11.83
N ASP A 141 -6.91 -3.02 12.87
CA ASP A 141 -7.52 -1.69 12.83
C ASP A 141 -6.48 -0.57 13.01
N ALA A 142 -6.97 0.68 13.08
CA ALA A 142 -6.12 1.86 13.25
C ALA A 142 -5.23 1.77 14.50
N THR A 143 -5.74 1.18 15.59
CA THR A 143 -5.02 1.08 16.86
C THR A 143 -3.81 0.17 16.72
N VAL A 144 -4.00 -1.00 16.12
CA VAL A 144 -2.93 -1.98 15.86
C VAL A 144 -1.90 -1.40 14.89
N ILE A 145 -2.37 -0.71 13.84
CA ILE A 145 -1.50 -0.08 12.85
C ILE A 145 -0.63 1.00 13.50
N ASN A 146 -1.19 1.86 14.35
CA ASN A 146 -0.43 2.93 15.00
C ASN A 146 0.64 2.35 15.92
N ILE A 147 0.32 1.31 16.70
CA ILE A 147 1.29 0.59 17.53
C ILE A 147 2.43 0.02 16.65
N LEU A 148 2.10 -0.70 15.57
CA LEU A 148 3.10 -1.36 14.73
C LEU A 148 3.93 -0.40 13.85
N LYS A 149 3.39 0.77 13.51
CA LYS A 149 4.10 1.82 12.77
C LYS A 149 5.05 2.64 13.63
N GLY A 150 5.03 2.50 14.96
CA GLY A 150 5.88 3.29 15.85
C GLY A 150 5.26 4.60 16.32
N ASP A 151 3.93 4.69 16.40
CA ASP A 151 3.30 5.86 17.01
C ASP A 151 3.54 5.86 18.53
N LYS A 152 4.16 6.93 19.03
CA LYS A 152 4.55 7.07 20.44
C LYS A 152 3.39 7.20 21.40
N ILE A 153 2.19 7.45 20.88
CA ILE A 153 0.98 7.63 21.67
C ILE A 153 0.22 6.29 21.81
N ALA A 154 0.61 5.27 21.05
CA ALA A 154 -0.07 3.97 20.98
C ALA A 154 0.85 2.85 21.46
N ASP A 155 1.04 2.70 22.76
CA ASP A 155 1.78 1.61 23.44
C ASP A 155 3.16 1.26 22.83
N ASN A 156 3.78 2.20 22.13
CA ASN A 156 5.09 2.07 21.49
C ASN A 156 5.93 3.31 21.79
N ASN A 157 6.27 3.47 23.07
CA ASN A 157 6.96 4.66 23.57
C ASN A 157 8.31 4.92 22.89
N ASP A 158 8.98 3.86 22.40
CA ASP A 158 10.27 3.97 21.71
C ASP A 158 10.13 4.44 20.25
N GLY A 159 8.93 4.36 19.68
CA GLY A 159 8.63 4.79 18.32
C GLY A 159 9.30 3.93 17.25
N ILE A 160 9.46 2.64 17.51
CA ILE A 160 10.07 1.69 16.58
C ILE A 160 8.99 1.18 15.62
N ALA A 161 9.23 1.33 14.32
CA ALA A 161 8.38 0.76 13.30
C ALA A 161 8.70 -0.73 13.11
N PHE A 162 7.76 -1.60 13.46
CA PHE A 162 7.87 -3.04 13.25
C PHE A 162 7.33 -3.46 11.88
N TYR A 163 6.42 -2.67 11.32
CA TYR A 163 5.80 -2.95 10.02
C TYR A 163 5.40 -1.67 9.28
N GLU A 164 5.62 -1.65 7.96
CA GLU A 164 5.16 -0.57 7.08
C GLU A 164 3.91 -1.01 6.32
N PHE A 165 2.85 -0.20 6.40
CA PHE A 165 1.56 -0.51 5.78
C PHE A 165 1.36 0.31 4.51
N GLU A 166 1.05 -0.37 3.40
CA GLU A 166 0.94 0.24 2.05
C GLU A 166 -0.25 1.21 1.92
N ALA A 167 -1.43 0.82 2.39
CA ALA A 167 -2.65 1.64 2.33
C ALA A 167 -3.67 1.16 3.36
N THR A 168 -4.48 2.09 3.83
CA THR A 168 -5.47 1.88 4.89
C THR A 168 -6.80 2.50 4.44
N ASN A 169 -7.93 1.92 4.82
CA ASN A 169 -9.25 2.48 4.52
C ASN A 169 -9.54 3.76 5.32
N SER A 170 -10.73 4.35 5.14
CA SER A 170 -11.17 5.53 5.87
C SER A 170 -11.33 5.32 7.38
N THR A 171 -11.51 4.08 7.84
CA THR A 171 -11.59 3.70 9.27
C THR A 171 -10.24 3.29 9.88
N GLY A 172 -9.16 3.29 9.09
CA GLY A 172 -7.83 2.94 9.59
C GLY A 172 -7.51 1.44 9.62
N ALA A 173 -8.32 0.56 9.02
CA ALA A 173 -8.05 -0.87 8.93
C ALA A 173 -7.19 -1.28 7.72
N PHE A 174 -6.35 -2.30 7.91
CA PHE A 174 -5.47 -2.84 6.87
C PHE A 174 -6.18 -3.94 6.06
N LEU A 175 -6.54 -3.60 4.82
CA LEU A 175 -7.37 -4.43 3.96
C LEU A 175 -6.59 -5.54 3.25
N ASP A 176 -7.26 -6.67 3.04
CA ASP A 176 -6.75 -7.74 2.21
C ASP A 176 -6.99 -7.48 0.69
N PRO A 177 -6.31 -8.19 -0.22
CA PRO A 177 -6.50 -8.04 -1.68
C PRO A 177 -7.83 -8.59 -2.21
N PHE A 178 -8.62 -9.27 -1.36
CA PHE A 178 -9.89 -9.89 -1.71
C PHE A 178 -11.07 -8.94 -1.49
N THR A 179 -10.87 -7.88 -0.71
CA THR A 179 -11.83 -6.80 -0.62
C THR A 179 -12.20 -6.27 -2.00
N THR A 180 -13.50 -6.13 -2.24
CA THR A 180 -14.09 -5.63 -3.49
C THR A 180 -15.00 -4.42 -3.23
N SER A 181 -15.24 -4.11 -1.96
CA SER A 181 -16.10 -2.99 -1.54
C SER A 181 -15.26 -1.93 -0.82
N THR A 182 -15.69 -0.68 -0.96
CA THR A 182 -15.20 0.48 -0.19
C THR A 182 -16.09 0.75 1.03
N ASP A 183 -17.12 -0.08 1.25
CA ASP A 183 -18.01 0.07 2.40
C ASP A 183 -17.36 -0.53 3.66
N PRO A 184 -17.17 0.27 4.73
CA PRO A 184 -16.44 -0.17 5.93
C PRO A 184 -17.13 -1.31 6.69
N ASN A 185 -18.45 -1.50 6.50
CA ASN A 185 -19.21 -2.59 7.12
C ASN A 185 -19.11 -3.92 6.35
N VAL A 186 -18.56 -3.90 5.14
CA VAL A 186 -18.44 -5.07 4.26
C VAL A 186 -16.97 -5.50 4.14
N GLU A 187 -16.05 -4.55 4.24
CA GLU A 187 -14.61 -4.76 4.25
C GLU A 187 -14.19 -5.85 5.25
N LYS A 188 -13.12 -6.58 4.89
CA LYS A 188 -12.54 -7.66 5.68
C LYS A 188 -11.04 -7.40 5.80
N PRO A 189 -10.61 -6.69 6.86
CA PRO A 189 -9.20 -6.52 7.11
C PRO A 189 -8.55 -7.85 7.51
N TYR A 190 -7.23 -7.85 7.58
CA TYR A 190 -6.51 -8.94 8.24
C TYR A 190 -6.93 -9.01 9.71
N CYS A 191 -6.97 -10.21 10.27
CA CYS A 191 -7.24 -10.43 11.67
C CYS A 191 -6.05 -11.14 12.32
N PHE A 192 -5.91 -10.96 13.63
CA PHE A 192 -4.87 -11.58 14.42
C PHE A 192 -5.38 -11.94 15.81
N GLN A 193 -4.63 -12.81 16.47
CA GLN A 193 -4.80 -13.15 17.87
C GLN A 193 -3.42 -13.46 18.45
N VAL A 194 -3.17 -12.99 19.66
CA VAL A 194 -1.93 -13.25 20.40
C VAL A 194 -2.22 -14.20 21.55
N ASP A 195 -1.16 -14.84 22.03
CA ASP A 195 -1.15 -15.57 23.30
C ASP A 195 -0.99 -14.55 24.44
N ASP A 196 -2.12 -14.16 25.05
CA ASP A 196 -2.20 -13.13 26.09
C ASP A 196 -2.05 -13.69 27.51
N ASN A 197 -2.36 -14.98 27.70
CA ASN A 197 -2.19 -15.71 28.95
C ASN A 197 -0.79 -16.36 29.08
N TYR A 198 0.05 -16.27 28.04
CA TYR A 198 1.40 -16.79 27.97
C TYR A 198 1.48 -18.30 28.26
N ASP A 199 0.45 -19.04 27.85
CA ASP A 199 0.40 -20.50 28.02
C ASP A 199 1.03 -21.26 26.84
N ASN A 200 1.65 -20.54 25.90
CA ASN A 200 2.27 -21.01 24.67
C ASN A 200 1.30 -21.68 23.71
N LYS A 201 0.00 -21.40 23.81
CA LYS A 201 -1.00 -21.90 22.87
C LYS A 201 -2.08 -20.86 22.59
N ILE A 202 -2.73 -21.02 21.43
CA ILE A 202 -3.90 -20.24 21.06
C ILE A 202 -4.99 -21.23 20.66
N ASP A 203 -6.15 -21.13 21.31
CA ASP A 203 -7.33 -21.93 20.97
C ASP A 203 -8.04 -21.31 19.76
N VAL A 204 -8.15 -22.09 18.69
CA VAL A 204 -8.88 -21.76 17.47
C VAL A 204 -9.95 -22.80 17.24
N GLY A 205 -11.18 -22.51 17.68
CA GLY A 205 -12.33 -23.37 17.41
C GLY A 205 -12.26 -24.74 18.10
N GLY A 206 -11.67 -24.80 19.30
CA GLY A 206 -11.51 -26.04 20.06
C GLY A 206 -10.25 -26.84 19.69
N GLN A 207 -9.33 -26.23 18.92
CA GLN A 207 -8.01 -26.79 18.62
C GLN A 207 -6.91 -25.89 19.19
N ASP A 208 -6.04 -26.49 20.00
CA ASP A 208 -4.88 -25.81 20.55
C ASP A 208 -3.75 -25.72 19.50
N LEU A 209 -3.35 -24.50 19.14
CA LEU A 209 -2.21 -24.21 18.28
C LEU A 209 -1.04 -23.71 19.12
N TYR A 210 0.09 -24.42 19.12
CA TYR A 210 1.30 -24.03 19.87
C TYR A 210 2.08 -22.90 19.18
N ARG A 211 1.54 -21.68 19.25
CA ARG A 211 2.10 -20.47 18.62
C ARG A 211 1.82 -19.25 19.50
N THR A 212 2.74 -18.30 19.50
CA THR A 212 2.62 -17.03 20.24
C THR A 212 1.69 -16.02 19.55
N VAL A 213 1.58 -16.09 18.22
CA VAL A 213 0.75 -15.20 17.41
C VAL A 213 0.20 -15.97 16.22
N ILE A 214 -1.07 -15.72 15.92
CA ILE A 214 -1.71 -16.15 14.69
C ILE A 214 -2.28 -14.95 13.93
N VAL A 215 -2.21 -15.00 12.60
CA VAL A 215 -2.72 -13.97 11.71
C VAL A 215 -3.45 -14.66 10.56
N TRP A 216 -4.59 -14.14 10.14
CA TRP A 216 -5.36 -14.70 9.02
C TRP A 216 -6.10 -13.63 8.20
N SER A 217 -6.48 -14.00 6.99
CA SER A 217 -7.44 -13.29 6.13
C SER A 217 -8.58 -14.22 5.77
N VAL A 218 -9.79 -13.67 5.78
CA VAL A 218 -11.08 -14.36 5.56
C VAL A 218 -11.34 -14.67 4.07
N GLY A 219 -10.46 -14.22 3.16
CA GLY A 219 -10.55 -14.56 1.75
C GLY A 219 -11.88 -14.17 1.09
N THR A 220 -12.25 -14.85 0.02
CA THR A 220 -13.46 -14.55 -0.78
C THR A 220 -14.78 -14.97 -0.12
N ASN A 221 -14.76 -15.90 0.84
CA ASN A 221 -15.98 -16.53 1.37
C ASN A 221 -16.65 -15.75 2.52
N ARG A 222 -16.07 -14.62 2.95
CA ARG A 222 -16.66 -13.65 3.90
C ARG A 222 -17.17 -14.24 5.24
N SER A 223 -16.83 -15.47 5.59
CA SER A 223 -17.16 -16.08 6.89
C SER A 223 -16.02 -15.83 7.86
N ASP A 224 -16.29 -14.95 8.82
CA ASP A 224 -15.43 -14.45 9.89
C ASP A 224 -15.16 -15.45 11.01
N THR A 225 -15.77 -16.64 10.95
CA THR A 225 -15.76 -17.57 12.07
C THR A 225 -14.48 -18.39 12.06
N LEU A 226 -13.56 -18.07 12.97
CA LEU A 226 -12.35 -18.82 13.32
C LEU A 226 -12.59 -20.33 13.56
N ALA A 227 -13.85 -20.72 13.79
CA ALA A 227 -14.28 -22.03 14.26
C ALA A 227 -14.65 -23.05 13.16
N ASP A 228 -14.57 -22.74 11.87
CA ASP A 228 -14.91 -23.71 10.82
C ASP A 228 -13.65 -24.28 10.11
N PRO A 229 -13.17 -25.48 10.50
CA PRO A 229 -12.12 -26.18 9.79
C PRO A 229 -12.61 -26.82 8.48
N ALA A 230 -13.86 -26.68 8.04
CA ALA A 230 -14.42 -27.40 6.89
C ALA A 230 -14.89 -26.52 5.71
N THR A 231 -15.14 -25.22 5.86
CA THR A 231 -15.46 -24.30 4.74
C THR A 231 -14.21 -23.73 4.03
N LYS A 232 -13.17 -24.57 3.95
CA LYS A 232 -11.74 -24.32 3.62
C LYS A 232 -11.39 -23.65 2.28
N GLU A 233 -12.33 -23.21 1.46
CA GLU A 233 -12.01 -22.74 0.11
C GLU A 233 -11.73 -21.23 0.09
N GLY A 234 -10.55 -20.80 0.57
CA GLY A 234 -10.03 -19.46 0.26
C GLY A 234 -9.47 -18.63 1.43
N ASN A 235 -9.56 -19.10 2.68
CA ASN A 235 -8.93 -18.37 3.79
C ASN A 235 -7.41 -18.54 3.75
N VAL A 236 -6.67 -17.48 4.07
CA VAL A 236 -5.20 -17.52 4.15
C VAL A 236 -4.79 -17.37 5.60
N LYS A 237 -4.21 -18.42 6.17
CA LYS A 237 -3.83 -18.50 7.59
C LYS A 237 -2.32 -18.55 7.75
N SER A 238 -1.81 -18.03 8.87
CA SER A 238 -0.38 -18.09 9.18
C SER A 238 0.08 -19.48 9.62
N TRP A 239 -0.82 -20.39 9.95
CA TRP A 239 -0.49 -21.73 10.47
C TRP A 239 -0.73 -22.88 9.49
N ASP A 240 -1.23 -22.57 8.29
CA ASP A 240 -1.36 -23.51 7.15
C ASP A 240 -0.12 -23.54 6.24
#